data_AF-A0A660ZND8-F1
#
_entry.id   AF-A0A660ZND8-F1
#
_cell.length_a   1.000
_cell.length_b   1.000
_cell.length_c   1.000
_cell.angle_alpha   90.00
_cell.angle_beta   90.00
_cell.angle_gamma   90.00
#
_symmetry.space_group_name_H-M   'P 1'
#
loop_
_entity.id
_entity.type
_entity.pdbx_description
1 polymer ?
#
loop_
_entity_poly.entity_id
_entity_poly.type
_entity_poly.pdbx_seq_one_letter_code
_entity_poly.pdbx_strand_id
1 'polypeptide(L)'
;TNMNDPSSIGPGMAVALLTTFYGAFMANVFFLPMAEKLKTRSKDEVQKMELVVEGIMSIKSGDTPRVVEEKLKSFLAPTERMLLEKRKEQA
;
A
#
# COMPACT_ATOMS: atom_id res chain seq x y z
N THR A 1 -50.84 13.10 -3.55
CA THR A 1 -50.31 11.78 -3.96
C THR A 1 -50.06 11.80 -5.47
N ASN A 2 -48.91 12.36 -5.89
CA ASN A 2 -48.52 12.43 -7.31
C ASN A 2 -47.82 11.14 -7.76
N MET A 3 -48.43 9.98 -7.50
CA MET A 3 -47.91 8.67 -7.90
C MET A 3 -48.58 8.12 -9.17
N ASN A 4 -49.58 8.83 -9.72
CA ASN A 4 -50.39 8.36 -10.84
C ASN A 4 -50.02 9.00 -12.19
N ASP A 5 -49.01 9.87 -12.23
CA ASP A 5 -48.52 10.46 -13.47
C ASP A 5 -47.21 9.77 -13.89
N PRO A 6 -47.25 8.74 -14.77
CA PRO A 6 -46.07 7.99 -15.19
C PRO A 6 -44.97 8.88 -15.82
N SER A 7 -45.32 10.08 -16.29
CA SER A 7 -44.35 11.08 -16.78
C SER A 7 -43.44 11.63 -15.69
N SER A 8 -43.86 11.60 -14.41
CA SER A 8 -43.11 12.11 -13.26
C SER A 8 -42.22 11.05 -12.57
N ILE A 9 -42.43 9.77 -12.86
CA ILE A 9 -41.66 8.65 -12.30
C ILE A 9 -40.29 8.52 -12.98
N GLY A 10 -40.22 8.75 -14.29
CA GLY A 10 -38.98 8.65 -15.08
C GLY A 10 -37.85 9.56 -14.58
N PRO A 11 -38.09 10.87 -14.38
CA PRO A 11 -37.06 11.80 -13.90
C PRO A 11 -36.50 11.43 -12.51
N GLY A 12 -37.37 11.07 -11.56
CA GLY A 12 -36.95 10.67 -10.21
C GLY A 12 -36.12 9.39 -10.21
N MET A 13 -36.50 8.41 -11.03
CA MET A 13 -35.76 7.16 -11.17
C MET A 13 -34.41 7.36 -11.88
N ALA A 14 -34.34 8.24 -12.88
CA ALA A 14 -33.09 8.57 -13.57
C ALA A 14 -32.04 9.18 -12.63
N VAL A 15 -32.46 10.09 -11.74
CA VAL A 15 -31.54 10.71 -10.75
C VAL A 15 -31.05 9.68 -9.74
N ALA A 16 -31.90 8.77 -9.28
CA ALA A 16 -31.50 7.69 -8.38
C ALA A 16 -30.43 6.79 -9.01
N LEU A 17 -30.64 6.37 -10.27
CA LEU A 17 -29.68 5.54 -11.00
C LEU A 17 -28.35 6.26 -11.28
N LEU A 18 -28.40 7.55 -11.63
CA LEU A 18 -27.19 8.37 -11.79
C LEU A 18 -26.42 8.50 -10.48
N THR A 19 -27.11 8.69 -9.37
CA THR A 19 -26.47 8.78 -8.04
C THR A 19 -25.75 7.46 -7.70
N THR A 20 -26.38 6.31 -7.95
CA THR A 20 -25.75 5.00 -7.78
C THR A 20 -24.55 4.83 -8.72
N PHE A 21 -24.67 5.25 -9.98
CA PHE A 21 -23.59 5.19 -10.95
C PHE A 21 -22.38 6.03 -10.52
N TYR A 22 -22.59 7.30 -10.16
CA TYR A 22 -21.50 8.17 -9.70
C TYR A 22 -20.83 7.66 -8.44
N GLY A 23 -21.61 7.11 -7.48
CA GLY A 23 -21.07 6.48 -6.28
C GLY A 23 -20.21 5.26 -6.60
N ALA A 24 -20.72 4.32 -7.40
CA ALA A 24 -19.99 3.12 -7.79
C ALA A 24 -18.74 3.46 -8.63
N PHE A 25 -18.84 4.45 -9.51
CA PHE A 25 -17.74 4.93 -10.32
C PHE A 25 -16.63 5.54 -9.45
N MET A 26 -16.97 6.45 -8.53
CA MET A 26 -16.00 7.06 -7.63
C MET A 26 -15.33 6.03 -6.71
N ALA A 27 -16.11 5.11 -6.14
CA ALA A 27 -15.60 4.05 -5.27
C ALA A 27 -14.55 3.19 -6.00
N ASN A 28 -14.90 2.66 -7.16
CA ASN A 28 -14.06 1.69 -7.84
C ASN A 28 -12.88 2.32 -8.60
N VAL A 29 -13.06 3.51 -9.17
CA VAL A 29 -12.04 4.15 -10.01
C VAL A 29 -11.05 4.99 -9.20
N PHE A 30 -11.49 5.63 -8.12
CA PHE A 30 -10.63 6.54 -7.36
C PHE A 30 -10.28 6.02 -5.98
N PHE A 31 -11.27 5.65 -5.18
CA PHE A 31 -11.03 5.35 -3.76
C PHE A 31 -10.36 3.99 -3.56
N LEU A 32 -10.76 2.94 -4.28
CA LEU A 32 -10.11 1.62 -4.19
C LEU A 32 -8.62 1.63 -4.57
N PRO A 33 -8.19 2.17 -5.74
CA PRO A 33 -6.77 2.21 -6.06
C PRO A 33 -5.98 3.14 -5.14
N MET A 34 -6.59 4.21 -4.63
CA MET A 34 -5.96 5.08 -3.64
C MET A 34 -5.71 4.35 -2.32
N ALA A 35 -6.69 3.58 -1.84
CA ALA A 35 -6.57 2.77 -0.64
C ALA A 35 -5.48 1.69 -0.79
N GLU A 36 -5.44 0.99 -1.93
CA GLU A 36 -4.42 -0.03 -2.16
C GLU A 36 -3.02 0.58 -2.23
N LYS A 37 -2.86 1.74 -2.89
CA LYS A 37 -1.58 2.46 -2.95
C LYS A 37 -1.10 2.89 -1.56
N LEU A 38 -2.01 3.34 -0.70
CA LEU A 38 -1.68 3.71 0.68
C LEU A 38 -1.29 2.47 1.50
N LYS A 39 -2.00 1.36 1.31
CA LYS A 39 -1.70 0.09 1.95
C LYS A 39 -0.33 -0.46 1.57
N THR A 40 0.06 -0.37 0.28
CA THR A 40 1.41 -0.73 -0.16
C THR A 40 2.46 0.12 0.55
N ARG A 41 2.28 1.45 0.57
CA ARG A 41 3.23 2.35 1.25
C ARG A 41 3.34 2.07 2.75
N SER A 42 2.22 1.77 3.40
CA SER A 42 2.20 1.40 4.81
C SER A 42 2.94 0.09 5.08
N LYS A 43 2.80 -0.92 4.21
CA LYS A 43 3.58 -2.16 4.30
C LYS A 43 5.07 -1.89 4.17
N ASP A 44 5.48 -1.07 3.21
CA ASP A 44 6.90 -0.72 3.03
C ASP A 44 7.46 0.01 4.26
N GLU A 45 6.67 0.85 4.92
CA GLU A 45 7.05 1.54 6.15
C GLU A 45 7.18 0.58 7.34
N VAL A 46 6.23 -0.34 7.51
CA VAL A 46 6.29 -1.38 8.55
C VAL A 46 7.54 -2.25 8.37
N GLN A 47 7.85 -2.68 7.15
CA GLN A 47 9.06 -3.47 6.87
C GLN A 47 10.35 -2.73 7.25
N LYS A 48 10.42 -1.41 7.03
CA LYS A 48 11.57 -0.60 7.46
C LYS A 48 11.69 -0.52 8.97
N MET A 49 10.56 -0.36 9.67
CA MET A 49 10.54 -0.34 11.14
C MET A 49 10.96 -1.70 11.71
N GLU A 50 10.48 -2.80 11.14
CA GLU A 50 10.90 -4.17 11.52
C GLU A 50 12.42 -4.35 11.36
N LEU A 51 13.00 -3.88 10.25
CA LEU A 51 14.44 -3.92 10.01
C LEU A 51 15.22 -3.17 11.10
N VAL A 52 14.76 -1.99 11.50
CA VAL A 52 15.39 -1.19 12.56
C VAL A 52 15.30 -1.92 13.91
N VAL A 53 14.15 -2.48 14.24
CA VAL A 53 13.95 -3.23 15.50
C VAL A 53 14.87 -4.44 15.57
N GLU A 54 14.96 -5.23 14.49
CA GLU A 54 15.84 -6.40 14.43
C GLU A 54 17.32 -6.00 14.53
N GLY A 55 17.71 -4.87 13.91
CA GLY A 55 19.04 -4.30 14.04
C GLY A 55 19.38 -3.96 15.49
N ILE A 56 18.48 -3.30 16.21
CA ILE A 56 18.67 -2.95 17.63
C ILE A 56 18.72 -4.22 18.50
N MET A 57 17.85 -5.20 18.25
CA MET A 57 17.85 -6.47 18.97
C MET A 57 19.15 -7.26 18.77
N SER A 58 19.70 -7.25 17.55
CA SER A 58 20.97 -7.89 17.22
C SER A 58 22.15 -7.22 17.92
N ILE A 59 22.15 -5.88 18.00
CA ILE A 59 23.16 -5.11 18.75
C ILE A 59 23.06 -5.43 20.25
N LYS A 60 21.85 -5.47 20.80
CA LYS A 60 21.62 -5.83 22.22
C LYS A 60 22.12 -7.24 22.54
N SER A 61 21.91 -8.18 21.62
CA SER A 61 22.32 -9.59 21.78
C SER A 61 23.84 -9.79 21.68
N GLY A 62 24.60 -8.76 21.28
CA GLY A 62 26.06 -8.84 21.13
C GLY A 62 26.50 -9.58 19.87
N ASP A 63 25.64 -9.65 18.85
CA ASP A 63 25.99 -10.28 17.57
C ASP A 63 27.18 -9.53 16.93
N THR A 64 28.10 -10.28 16.33
CA THR A 64 29.24 -9.68 15.60
C THR A 64 28.70 -8.83 14.44
N PRO A 65 29.23 -7.61 14.18
CA PRO A 65 28.69 -6.70 13.17
C PRO A 65 28.48 -7.31 11.78
N ARG A 66 29.31 -8.29 11.42
CA ARG A 66 29.22 -9.05 10.17
C ARG A 66 27.97 -9.93 10.09
N VAL A 67 27.58 -10.55 11.20
CA VAL A 67 26.36 -11.37 11.31
C VAL A 67 25.12 -10.49 11.26
N VAL A 68 25.17 -9.33 11.92
CA VAL A 68 24.09 -8.33 11.86
C VAL A 68 23.90 -7.83 10.43
N GLU A 69 24.98 -7.56 9.69
CA GLU A 69 24.91 -7.17 8.29
C GLU A 69 24.27 -8.26 7.42
N GLU A 70 24.65 -9.53 7.59
CA GLU A 70 24.06 -10.65 6.84
C GLU A 70 22.57 -10.85 7.16
N LYS A 71 22.17 -10.73 8.44
CA LYS A 71 20.76 -10.77 8.86
C LYS A 71 19.97 -9.63 8.22
N LEU A 72 20.45 -8.39 8.29
CA LEU A 72 19.78 -7.23 7.69
C LEU A 72 19.71 -7.33 6.16
N LYS A 73 20.75 -7.87 5.52
CA LYS A 73 20.73 -8.19 4.09
C LYS A 73 19.64 -9.19 3.71
N SER A 74 19.27 -10.10 4.61
CA SER A 74 18.20 -11.07 4.37
C SER A 74 16.79 -10.44 4.29
N PHE A 75 16.60 -9.21 4.77
CA PHE A 75 15.33 -8.47 4.66
C PHE A 75 15.20 -7.64 3.38
N LEU A 76 16.32 -7.38 2.67
CA LEU A 76 16.31 -6.66 1.39
C LEU A 76 15.84 -7.55 0.24
N ALA A 77 15.15 -6.96 -0.74
CA ALA A 77 14.79 -7.68 -1.95
C ALA A 77 16.03 -8.10 -2.75
N PRO A 78 16.02 -9.22 -3.52
CA PRO A 78 17.19 -9.69 -4.27
C PRO A 78 17.81 -8.62 -5.18
N THR A 79 16.97 -7.80 -5.81
CA THR A 79 17.38 -6.67 -6.65
C THR A 79 18.15 -5.60 -5.85
N GLU A 80 17.69 -5.30 -4.64
CA GLU A 80 18.33 -4.31 -3.77
C GLU A 80 19.66 -4.84 -3.21
N ARG A 81 19.75 -6.15 -2.93
CA ARG A 81 21.02 -6.79 -2.55
C ARG A 81 22.06 -6.67 -3.64
N MET A 82 21.70 -6.97 -4.89
CA MET A 82 22.62 -6.85 -6.04
C MET A 82 23.12 -5.42 -6.25
N LEU A 83 22.26 -4.42 -6.02
CA LEU A 83 22.66 -3.00 -6.09
C LEU A 83 23.63 -2.61 -4.98
N LEU A 84 23.43 -3.13 -3.77
CA LEU A 84 24.32 -2.90 -2.63
C LEU A 84 25.72 -3.50 -2.87
N GLU A 85 25.78 -4.73 -3.38
CA GLU A 85 27.06 -5.38 -3.72
C GLU A 85 27.77 -4.63 -4.86
N LYS A 86 27.05 -4.21 -5.93
CA LYS A 86 27.63 -3.37 -6.99
C LYS A 86 28.19 -2.04 -6.48
N ARG A 87 27.55 -1.42 -5.48
CA ARG A 87 28.06 -0.19 -4.85
C ARG A 87 29.30 -0.44 -4.01
N LYS A 88 29.40 -1.61 -3.37
CA LYS A 88 30.60 -2.02 -2.62
C LYS A 88 31.78 -2.35 -3.53
N GLU A 89 31.54 -2.88 -4.72
CA GLU A 89 32.60 -3.14 -5.73
C GLU A 89 33.15 -1.87 -6.39
N GLN A 90 32.40 -0.76 -6.33
CA GLN A 90 32.77 0.53 -6.94
C GLN A 90 33.46 1.51 -5.96
N ALA A 91 33.51 1.19 -4.67
CA ALA A 91 34.09 2.01 -3.61
C ALA A 91 35.41 1.41 -3.09
#